data_AF-A0A951LCN9-F1
#
_entry.id   AF-A0A951LCN9-F1
#
_cell.length_a   1.000
_cell.length_b   1.000
_cell.length_c   1.000
_cell.angle_alpha   90.00
_cell.angle_beta   90.00
_cell.angle_gamma   90.00
#
_symmetry.space_group_name_H-M   'P 1'
#
loop_
_entity.id
_entity.type
_entity.pdbx_description
1 polymer ?
#
loop_
_entity_poly.entity_id
_entity_poly.type
_entity_poly.pdbx_seq_one_letter_code
_entity_poly.pdbx_strand_id
1 'polypeptide(L)'
;MSLQSLVRRRPSAAMIVAVLALFLALGGVGWAASQLPSNSVGTAQLQNASVTNWKILNGAVGNRKLAFGAVGPRKLENAAVGRTQINTGQVQARVTGTCSAGAISSIDSAGKVQCGSTPPQEFGTSSATTTLGSGATAVASEALPGGPSYLVLAYPHAQITGGSGAQVEVDCTLSANGASLTRSLIVDKGANDQAGTIPLVVAAPSSHGAGTASVSCTKTSSGASPTVDVASTVNAIQTASNS
;
A
#
# COMPACT_ATOMS: atom_id res chain seq x y z
N MET A 1 97.70 26.08 9.52
CA MET A 1 97.65 25.02 10.55
C MET A 1 97.54 23.69 9.83
N SER A 2 98.61 22.91 9.89
CA SER A 2 98.85 21.71 9.07
C SER A 2 98.24 20.46 9.71
N LEU A 3 97.24 19.86 9.05
CA LEU A 3 96.65 18.56 9.39
C LEU A 3 97.42 17.41 8.71
N GLN A 4 98.75 17.35 8.88
CA GLN A 4 99.59 16.33 8.24
C GLN A 4 99.85 15.08 9.12
N SER A 5 99.26 14.94 10.31
CA SER A 5 99.63 13.85 11.24
C SER A 5 98.71 12.63 11.29
N LEU A 6 97.60 12.59 10.53
CA LEU A 6 96.64 11.47 10.60
C LEU A 6 96.92 10.34 9.58
N VAL A 7 97.85 10.50 8.65
CA VAL A 7 98.05 9.56 7.51
C VAL A 7 98.98 8.37 7.83
N ARG A 8 99.59 8.29 9.03
CA ARG A 8 100.59 7.23 9.36
C ARG A 8 100.20 6.22 10.43
N ARG A 9 99.01 6.28 11.02
CA ARG A 9 98.58 5.26 11.98
C ARG A 9 97.89 4.12 11.22
N ARG A 10 98.63 3.04 10.95
CA ARG A 10 98.00 1.76 10.56
C ARG A 10 97.05 1.38 11.71
N PRO A 11 95.72 1.32 11.50
CA PRO A 11 94.82 0.91 12.55
C PRO A 11 95.24 -0.48 13.02
N SER A 12 95.32 -0.69 14.34
CA SER A 12 95.67 -2.01 14.87
C SER A 12 94.61 -3.02 14.45
N ALA A 13 94.97 -4.30 14.38
CA ALA A 13 94.03 -5.37 14.09
C ALA A 13 92.77 -5.29 14.98
N ALA A 14 92.95 -4.91 16.25
CA ALA A 14 91.84 -4.71 17.19
C ALA A 14 90.91 -3.55 16.79
N MET A 15 91.45 -2.44 16.27
CA MET A 15 90.65 -1.30 15.79
C MET A 15 89.83 -1.68 14.56
N ILE A 16 90.42 -2.46 13.64
CA ILE A 16 89.72 -2.95 12.44
C ILE A 16 88.57 -3.89 12.84
N VAL A 17 88.83 -4.83 13.75
CA VAL A 17 87.80 -5.75 14.27
C VAL A 17 86.71 -4.97 15.01
N ALA A 18 87.07 -3.98 15.83
CA ALA A 18 86.11 -3.14 16.54
C ALA A 18 85.21 -2.35 15.58
N VAL A 19 85.76 -1.77 14.51
CA VAL A 19 84.98 -1.01 13.52
C VAL A 19 84.10 -1.94 12.68
N LEU A 20 84.59 -3.12 12.29
CA LEU A 20 83.78 -4.12 11.58
C LEU A 20 82.65 -4.65 12.46
N ALA A 21 82.93 -4.99 13.72
CA ALA A 21 81.92 -5.42 14.68
C ALA A 21 80.87 -4.34 14.92
N LEU A 22 81.29 -3.08 15.05
CA LEU A 22 80.39 -1.94 15.18
C LEU A 22 79.51 -1.75 13.93
N PHE A 23 80.09 -1.88 12.73
CA PHE A 23 79.35 -1.76 11.49
C PHE A 23 78.34 -2.92 11.30
N LEU A 24 78.70 -4.15 11.67
CA LEU A 24 77.80 -5.31 11.65
C LEU A 24 76.69 -5.19 12.70
N ALA A 25 77.02 -4.75 13.92
CA ALA A 25 76.05 -4.54 14.99
C ALA A 25 75.02 -3.45 14.65
N LEU A 26 75.43 -2.40 13.93
CA LEU A 26 74.55 -1.32 13.47
C LEU A 26 73.85 -1.63 12.14
N GLY A 27 74.44 -2.45 11.27
CA GLY A 27 73.96 -2.73 9.91
C GLY A 27 72.83 -3.75 9.82
N GLY A 28 72.65 -4.62 10.82
CA GLY A 28 71.65 -5.69 10.78
C GLY A 28 70.19 -5.22 10.78
N VAL A 29 69.88 -4.10 11.43
CA VAL A 29 68.50 -3.61 11.58
C VAL A 29 67.94 -2.90 10.34
N GLY A 30 68.81 -2.31 9.52
CA GLY A 30 68.40 -1.57 8.31
C GLY A 30 68.06 -2.48 7.11
N TRP A 31 68.70 -3.65 7.03
CA TRP A 31 68.48 -4.59 5.92
C TRP A 31 67.10 -5.26 6.02
N ALA A 32 66.68 -5.64 7.23
CA ALA A 32 65.36 -6.20 7.48
C ALA A 32 64.22 -5.19 7.24
N ALA A 33 64.45 -3.89 7.43
CA ALA A 33 63.44 -2.86 7.20
C ALA A 33 63.27 -2.48 5.72
N SER A 34 64.30 -2.66 4.89
CA SER A 34 64.31 -2.21 3.48
C SER A 34 64.03 -3.32 2.47
N GLN A 35 64.19 -4.61 2.83
CA GLN A 35 64.01 -5.74 1.92
C GLN A 35 63.25 -6.89 2.58
N LEU A 36 62.00 -6.65 2.99
CA LEU A 36 61.09 -7.74 3.33
C LEU A 36 60.62 -8.41 2.03
N PRO A 37 60.88 -9.72 1.82
CA PRO A 37 60.31 -10.43 0.69
C PRO A 37 58.79 -10.45 0.76
N SER A 38 58.12 -10.51 -0.39
CA SER A 38 56.65 -10.61 -0.47
C SER A 38 56.13 -11.76 0.43
N ASN A 39 55.03 -11.50 1.14
CA ASN A 39 54.37 -12.45 2.06
C ASN A 39 55.19 -12.84 3.32
N SER A 40 56.27 -12.13 3.65
CA SER A 40 57.11 -12.44 4.84
C SER A 40 56.56 -11.88 6.16
N VAL A 41 55.51 -11.06 6.13
CA VAL A 41 54.84 -10.51 7.32
C VAL A 41 53.53 -11.26 7.55
N GLY A 42 53.53 -12.16 8.52
CA GLY A 42 52.34 -12.85 9.01
C GLY A 42 51.70 -12.13 10.20
N THR A 43 50.68 -12.76 10.79
CA THR A 43 49.94 -12.20 11.94
C THR A 43 50.79 -12.05 13.20
N ALA A 44 51.76 -12.95 13.42
CA ALA A 44 52.66 -12.89 14.58
C ALA A 44 53.63 -11.70 14.54
N GLN A 45 53.94 -11.18 13.35
CA GLN A 45 54.79 -10.01 13.16
C GLN A 45 54.02 -8.68 13.32
N LEU A 46 52.68 -8.71 13.33
CA LEU A 46 51.84 -7.53 13.49
C LEU A 46 51.50 -7.34 14.98
N GLN A 47 51.94 -6.22 15.54
CA GLN A 47 51.51 -5.81 16.89
C GLN A 47 49.99 -5.53 16.90
N ASN A 48 49.36 -5.71 18.06
CA ASN A 48 47.94 -5.38 18.25
C ASN A 48 47.66 -3.93 17.86
N ALA A 49 46.57 -3.69 17.12
CA ALA A 49 46.17 -2.38 16.59
C ALA A 49 47.22 -1.70 15.68
N SER A 50 48.24 -2.43 15.20
CA SER A 50 49.25 -1.86 14.30
C SER A 50 48.69 -1.47 12.93
N VAL A 51 47.60 -2.10 12.48
CA VAL A 51 46.89 -1.78 11.24
C VAL A 51 45.70 -0.87 11.56
N THR A 52 45.92 0.43 11.40
CA THR A 52 44.91 1.48 11.57
C THR A 52 44.23 1.82 10.24
N ASN A 53 43.13 2.58 10.29
CA ASN A 53 42.39 2.98 9.09
C ASN A 53 43.27 3.64 8.02
N TRP A 54 44.16 4.56 8.42
CA TRP A 54 45.06 5.27 7.50
C TRP A 54 46.15 4.39 6.85
N LYS A 55 46.38 3.17 7.36
CA LYS A 55 47.29 2.19 6.76
C LYS A 55 46.60 1.28 5.76
N ILE A 56 45.26 1.33 5.67
CA ILE A 56 44.47 0.54 4.73
C ILE A 56 44.13 1.44 3.54
N LEU A 57 44.69 1.12 2.37
CA LEU A 57 44.34 1.82 1.14
C LEU A 57 42.87 1.56 0.73
N ASN A 58 42.27 2.51 0.01
CA ASN A 58 40.92 2.34 -0.54
C ASN A 58 40.83 1.08 -1.41
N GLY A 59 39.83 0.23 -1.13
CA GLY A 59 39.65 -1.04 -1.84
C GLY A 59 40.63 -2.16 -1.45
N ALA A 60 41.53 -1.93 -0.48
CA ALA A 60 42.46 -2.98 -0.02
C ALA A 60 41.73 -4.18 0.60
N VAL A 61 40.54 -3.98 1.15
CA VAL A 61 39.65 -5.05 1.64
C VAL A 61 38.53 -5.27 0.61
N GLY A 62 38.66 -6.34 -0.19
CA GLY A 62 37.62 -6.78 -1.11
C GLY A 62 36.86 -7.99 -0.60
N ASN A 63 35.83 -8.44 -1.33
CA ASN A 63 34.89 -9.48 -0.89
C ASN A 63 35.58 -10.79 -0.45
N ARG A 64 36.64 -11.23 -1.13
CA ARG A 64 37.38 -12.45 -0.78
C ARG A 64 38.13 -12.38 0.57
N LYS A 65 38.34 -11.16 1.09
CA LYS A 65 39.03 -10.90 2.36
C LYS A 65 38.05 -10.80 3.53
N LEU A 66 36.74 -10.83 3.27
CA LEU A 66 35.69 -10.84 4.29
C LEU A 66 35.19 -12.28 4.50
N ALA A 67 35.32 -12.78 5.72
CA ALA A 67 34.75 -14.06 6.09
C ALA A 67 33.20 -13.99 6.15
N PHE A 68 32.53 -15.14 6.08
CA PHE A 68 31.09 -15.21 6.27
C PHE A 68 30.69 -14.62 7.64
N GLY A 69 29.71 -13.72 7.66
CA GLY A 69 29.27 -13.02 8.88
C GLY A 69 30.24 -11.95 9.41
N ALA A 70 31.33 -11.63 8.71
CA ALA A 70 32.29 -10.61 9.16
C ALA A 70 31.65 -9.21 9.29
N VAL A 71 30.61 -8.92 8.50
CA VAL A 71 29.82 -7.68 8.57
C VAL A 71 28.44 -8.01 9.15
N GLY A 72 28.21 -7.61 10.41
CA GLY A 72 26.93 -7.76 11.09
C GLY A 72 26.21 -6.42 11.24
N PRO A 73 24.98 -6.39 11.80
CA PRO A 73 24.14 -5.20 11.87
C PRO A 73 24.83 -3.99 12.54
N ARG A 74 25.63 -4.22 13.60
CA ARG A 74 26.35 -3.16 14.33
C ARG A 74 27.54 -2.57 13.56
N LYS A 75 27.96 -3.20 12.45
CA LYS A 75 29.05 -2.74 11.59
C LYS A 75 28.53 -2.02 10.34
N LEU A 76 27.22 -1.92 10.18
CA LEU A 76 26.56 -1.18 9.12
C LEU A 76 26.06 0.15 9.69
N GLU A 77 26.54 1.25 9.13
CA GLU A 77 26.02 2.57 9.43
C GLU A 77 24.57 2.72 8.96
N ASN A 78 23.86 3.70 9.53
CA ASN A 78 22.50 4.00 9.07
C ASN A 78 22.50 4.34 7.57
N ALA A 79 21.54 3.79 6.83
CA ALA A 79 21.43 3.92 5.37
C ALA A 79 22.63 3.39 4.54
N ALA A 80 23.53 2.57 5.11
CA ALA A 80 24.65 1.97 4.36
C ALA A 80 24.20 1.00 3.25
N VAL A 81 23.02 0.40 3.39
CA VAL A 81 22.43 -0.53 2.41
C VAL A 81 21.27 0.16 1.71
N GLY A 82 21.48 0.53 0.45
CA GLY A 82 20.52 1.20 -0.41
C GLY A 82 19.93 0.30 -1.49
N ARG A 83 19.20 0.90 -2.44
CA ARG A 83 18.46 0.18 -3.50
C ARG A 83 19.36 -0.69 -4.39
N THR A 84 20.61 -0.29 -4.62
CA THR A 84 21.55 -1.05 -5.47
C THR A 84 22.13 -2.28 -4.77
N GLN A 85 22.13 -2.30 -3.43
CA GLN A 85 22.61 -3.42 -2.63
C GLN A 85 21.50 -4.43 -2.31
N ILE A 86 20.23 -4.06 -2.48
CA ILE A 86 19.06 -4.90 -2.17
C ILE A 86 18.58 -5.61 -3.42
N ASN A 87 18.46 -6.93 -3.36
CA ASN A 87 17.76 -7.73 -4.37
C ASN A 87 16.25 -7.63 -4.14
N THR A 88 15.56 -6.84 -4.98
CA THR A 88 14.10 -6.66 -4.89
C THR A 88 13.28 -7.90 -5.28
N GLY A 89 13.93 -8.94 -5.84
CA GLY A 89 13.32 -10.26 -6.01
C GLY A 89 13.27 -11.09 -4.72
N GLN A 90 14.04 -10.73 -3.70
CA GLN A 90 14.09 -11.43 -2.40
C GLN A 90 13.57 -10.58 -1.25
N VAL A 91 13.71 -9.26 -1.35
CA VAL A 91 13.30 -8.30 -0.32
C VAL A 91 12.32 -7.31 -0.95
N GLN A 92 11.11 -7.26 -0.43
CA GLN A 92 10.13 -6.27 -0.84
C GLN A 92 10.60 -4.88 -0.40
N ALA A 93 10.54 -3.89 -1.29
CA ALA A 93 10.79 -2.51 -0.90
C ALA A 93 9.73 -2.02 0.11
N ARG A 94 10.07 -0.96 0.85
CA ARG A 94 9.16 -0.39 1.86
C ARG A 94 7.83 0.01 1.22
N VAL A 95 6.75 -0.52 1.77
CA VAL A 95 5.38 -0.13 1.39
C VAL A 95 5.10 1.27 1.93
N THR A 96 4.71 2.18 1.05
CA THR A 96 4.45 3.59 1.39
C THR A 96 3.08 4.09 0.90
N GLY A 97 2.36 3.28 0.12
CA GLY A 97 1.04 3.62 -0.38
C GLY A 97 -0.10 3.12 0.51
N THR A 98 -1.25 3.76 0.38
CA THR A 98 -2.54 3.31 0.92
C THR A 98 -3.59 3.35 -0.18
N CYS A 99 -4.71 2.64 -0.01
CA CYS A 99 -5.87 2.76 -0.90
C CYS A 99 -6.83 3.82 -0.37
N SER A 100 -7.16 4.83 -1.17
CA SER A 100 -8.15 5.87 -0.81
C SER A 100 -9.59 5.36 -0.90
N ALA A 101 -9.82 4.34 -1.74
CA ALA A 101 -11.06 3.58 -1.86
C ALA A 101 -10.75 2.11 -2.17
N GLY A 102 -11.60 1.19 -1.72
CA GLY A 102 -11.39 -0.25 -1.86
C GLY A 102 -10.34 -0.81 -0.88
N ALA A 103 -9.68 -1.91 -1.25
CA ALA A 103 -8.61 -2.52 -0.45
C ALA A 103 -7.38 -2.87 -1.27
N ILE A 104 -6.31 -3.19 -0.55
CA ILE A 104 -5.06 -3.68 -1.10
C ILE A 104 -5.31 -5.05 -1.73
N SER A 105 -5.26 -5.12 -3.06
CA SER A 105 -5.40 -6.37 -3.81
C SER A 105 -4.05 -7.07 -4.00
N SER A 106 -2.96 -6.30 -4.07
CA SER A 106 -1.59 -6.81 -4.09
C SER A 106 -0.58 -5.70 -3.76
N ILE A 107 0.66 -6.12 -3.46
CA ILE A 107 1.80 -5.21 -3.34
C ILE A 107 2.91 -5.76 -4.21
N ASP A 108 3.46 -4.95 -5.11
CA ASP A 108 4.54 -5.39 -5.98
C ASP A 108 5.92 -5.39 -5.28
N SER A 109 6.94 -5.92 -5.95
CA SER A 109 8.31 -5.98 -5.44
C SER A 109 8.93 -4.60 -5.19
N ALA A 110 8.42 -3.56 -5.84
CA ALA A 110 8.80 -2.17 -5.62
C ALA A 110 8.06 -1.53 -4.43
N GLY A 111 7.22 -2.28 -3.72
CA GLY A 111 6.46 -1.80 -2.56
C GLY A 111 5.26 -0.94 -2.95
N LYS A 112 4.86 -0.95 -4.23
CA LYS A 112 3.68 -0.23 -4.72
C LYS A 112 2.43 -1.01 -4.38
N VAL A 113 1.48 -0.35 -3.74
CA VAL A 113 0.15 -0.90 -3.44
C VAL A 113 -0.71 -0.86 -4.69
N GLN A 114 -1.30 -2.00 -5.05
CA GLN A 114 -2.36 -2.08 -6.05
C GLN A 114 -3.70 -2.18 -5.30
N CYS A 115 -4.62 -1.30 -5.67
CA CYS A 115 -5.94 -1.24 -5.05
C CYS A 115 -6.97 -1.94 -5.94
N GLY A 116 -7.89 -2.66 -5.33
CA GLY A 116 -9.06 -3.24 -5.99
C GLY A 116 -10.33 -2.86 -5.25
N SER A 117 -11.46 -2.99 -5.93
CA SER A 117 -12.77 -2.99 -5.27
C SER A 117 -12.83 -4.16 -4.29
N THR A 118 -13.32 -3.91 -3.07
CA THR A 118 -13.64 -4.96 -2.09
C THR A 118 -15.07 -5.42 -2.28
N PRO A 119 -15.32 -6.65 -2.74
CA PRO A 119 -16.65 -7.24 -2.60
C PRO A 119 -16.97 -7.38 -1.09
N PRO A 120 -18.22 -7.13 -0.67
CA PRO A 120 -19.33 -6.63 -1.49
C PRO A 120 -19.21 -5.11 -1.74
N GLN A 121 -19.34 -4.68 -3.00
CA GLN A 121 -19.51 -3.27 -3.34
C GLN A 121 -20.94 -2.82 -2.98
N GLU A 122 -21.09 -1.62 -2.41
CA GLU A 122 -22.38 -0.99 -2.14
C GLU A 122 -22.59 0.17 -3.12
N PHE A 123 -23.75 0.19 -3.76
CA PHE A 123 -24.22 1.26 -4.64
C PHE A 123 -25.45 1.88 -4.01
N GLY A 124 -25.65 3.18 -4.14
CA GLY A 124 -26.71 3.85 -3.40
C GLY A 124 -27.04 5.23 -3.94
N THR A 125 -28.33 5.53 -4.00
CA THR A 125 -28.86 6.84 -4.35
C THR A 125 -30.03 7.22 -3.44
N SER A 126 -30.21 8.52 -3.28
CA SER A 126 -31.37 9.13 -2.64
C SER A 126 -31.98 10.12 -3.63
N SER A 127 -33.26 9.98 -3.90
CA SER A 127 -33.97 10.87 -4.81
C SER A 127 -34.63 12.03 -4.07
N ALA A 128 -34.75 13.16 -4.76
CA ALA A 128 -35.60 14.26 -4.33
C ALA A 128 -37.08 13.86 -4.44
N THR A 129 -37.91 14.51 -3.63
CA THR A 129 -39.37 14.31 -3.65
C THR A 129 -39.94 14.56 -5.05
N THR A 130 -40.73 13.60 -5.55
CA THR A 130 -41.37 13.64 -6.87
C THR A 130 -42.87 13.43 -6.73
N THR A 131 -43.67 14.31 -7.32
CA THR A 131 -45.14 14.19 -7.33
C THR A 131 -45.59 13.11 -8.30
N LEU A 132 -46.41 12.17 -7.85
CA LEU A 132 -46.97 11.12 -8.69
C LEU A 132 -48.04 11.66 -9.64
N GLY A 133 -47.91 11.31 -10.92
CA GLY A 133 -48.88 11.61 -11.97
C GLY A 133 -50.05 10.62 -12.02
N SER A 134 -50.76 10.59 -13.15
CA SER A 134 -51.86 9.65 -13.44
C SER A 134 -51.40 8.26 -13.89
N GLY A 135 -50.09 8.01 -13.90
CA GLY A 135 -49.47 6.76 -14.31
C GLY A 135 -48.16 6.48 -13.56
N ALA A 136 -47.46 5.43 -13.98
CA ALA A 136 -46.22 5.01 -13.33
C ALA A 136 -45.16 6.12 -13.41
N THR A 137 -44.72 6.59 -12.25
CA THR A 137 -43.75 7.67 -12.11
C THR A 137 -42.45 7.11 -11.54
N ALA A 138 -41.34 7.25 -12.26
CA ALA A 138 -40.03 6.86 -11.75
C ALA A 138 -39.62 7.78 -10.59
N VAL A 139 -39.32 7.19 -9.43
CA VAL A 139 -38.98 7.93 -8.20
C VAL A 139 -37.48 7.93 -7.97
N ALA A 140 -36.81 6.80 -8.14
CA ALA A 140 -35.37 6.67 -7.94
C ALA A 140 -34.80 5.61 -8.89
N SER A 141 -33.55 5.80 -9.31
CA SER A 141 -32.82 4.86 -10.16
C SER A 141 -31.35 4.82 -9.78
N GLU A 142 -30.81 3.62 -9.59
CA GLU A 142 -29.39 3.37 -9.34
C GLU A 142 -28.80 2.50 -10.44
N ALA A 143 -27.63 2.88 -10.96
CA ALA A 143 -26.92 2.10 -11.97
C ALA A 143 -26.16 0.95 -11.31
N LEU A 144 -26.34 -0.27 -11.82
CA LEU A 144 -25.69 -1.46 -11.32
C LEU A 144 -24.68 -1.99 -12.34
N PRO A 145 -23.38 -2.11 -11.99
CA PRO A 145 -22.41 -2.75 -12.86
C PRO A 145 -22.81 -4.19 -13.21
N GLY A 146 -22.55 -4.60 -14.45
CA GLY A 146 -22.77 -5.97 -14.89
C GLY A 146 -21.82 -6.95 -14.23
N GLY A 147 -22.23 -8.22 -14.15
CA GLY A 147 -21.44 -9.33 -13.62
C GLY A 147 -22.06 -9.99 -12.39
N PRO A 148 -22.12 -9.32 -11.23
CA PRO A 148 -22.54 -9.95 -9.98
C PRO A 148 -24.05 -9.88 -9.75
N SER A 149 -24.53 -10.70 -8.81
CA SER A 149 -25.89 -10.59 -8.25
C SER A 149 -25.93 -9.49 -7.19
N TYR A 150 -27.09 -8.87 -6.95
CA TYR A 150 -27.25 -7.81 -5.95
C TYR A 150 -28.44 -8.09 -5.03
N LEU A 151 -28.31 -7.71 -3.76
CA LEU A 151 -29.45 -7.52 -2.86
C LEU A 151 -29.82 -6.03 -2.91
N VAL A 152 -30.97 -5.72 -3.47
CA VAL A 152 -31.44 -4.33 -3.65
C VAL A 152 -32.53 -4.04 -2.64
N LEU A 153 -32.36 -2.94 -1.90
CA LEU A 153 -33.33 -2.42 -0.95
C LEU A 153 -33.77 -1.03 -1.38
N ALA A 154 -35.06 -0.73 -1.23
CA ALA A 154 -35.58 0.60 -1.44
C ALA A 154 -36.60 0.99 -0.37
N TYR A 155 -36.61 2.27 -0.01
CA TYR A 155 -37.53 2.83 0.98
C TYR A 155 -38.22 4.07 0.41
N PRO A 156 -39.26 3.90 -0.42
CA PRO A 156 -40.14 4.97 -0.85
C PRO A 156 -40.93 5.49 0.35
N HIS A 157 -40.94 6.80 0.52
CA HIS A 157 -41.67 7.53 1.53
C HIS A 157 -42.68 8.43 0.83
N ALA A 158 -43.96 8.10 0.96
CA ALA A 158 -45.06 8.84 0.37
C ALA A 158 -45.62 9.86 1.36
N GLN A 159 -45.88 11.08 0.89
CA GLN A 159 -46.60 12.13 1.60
C GLN A 159 -47.87 12.47 0.82
N ILE A 160 -49.01 12.44 1.50
CA ILE A 160 -50.34 12.58 0.92
C ILE A 160 -50.98 13.84 1.48
N THR A 161 -51.26 14.80 0.61
CA THR A 161 -51.80 16.13 0.93
C THR A 161 -53.14 16.36 0.23
N GLY A 162 -54.07 17.04 0.92
CA GLY A 162 -55.43 17.30 0.42
C GLY A 162 -56.35 16.05 0.38
N GLY A 163 -57.46 16.13 -0.35
CA GLY A 163 -58.33 14.98 -0.65
C GLY A 163 -59.03 14.30 0.54
N SER A 164 -59.49 15.06 1.54
CA SER A 164 -60.16 14.49 2.73
C SER A 164 -61.35 13.59 2.36
N GLY A 165 -61.42 12.39 2.95
CA GLY A 165 -62.45 11.39 2.67
C GLY A 165 -62.15 10.49 1.48
N ALA A 166 -61.05 10.71 0.76
CA ALA A 166 -60.60 9.81 -0.30
C ALA A 166 -59.87 8.59 0.28
N GLN A 167 -60.06 7.42 -0.32
CA GLN A 167 -59.15 6.29 -0.11
C GLN A 167 -58.05 6.37 -1.17
N VAL A 168 -56.79 6.44 -0.73
CA VAL A 168 -55.62 6.55 -1.59
C VAL A 168 -54.81 5.26 -1.51
N GLU A 169 -54.47 4.69 -2.65
CA GLU A 169 -53.56 3.56 -2.76
C GLU A 169 -52.32 3.98 -3.54
N VAL A 170 -51.16 3.75 -2.94
CA VAL A 170 -49.85 4.03 -3.51
C VAL A 170 -49.12 2.71 -3.71
N ASP A 171 -48.97 2.30 -4.96
CA ASP A 171 -48.22 1.10 -5.32
C ASP A 171 -46.82 1.49 -5.73
N CYS A 172 -45.81 0.96 -5.05
CA CYS A 172 -44.42 1.14 -5.44
C CYS A 172 -43.82 -0.20 -5.85
N THR A 173 -43.17 -0.20 -7.01
CA THR A 173 -42.49 -1.36 -7.58
C THR A 173 -40.99 -1.10 -7.60
N LEU A 174 -40.23 -1.96 -6.92
CA LEU A 174 -38.78 -2.04 -7.06
C LEU A 174 -38.48 -3.08 -8.14
N SER A 175 -37.69 -2.71 -9.14
CA SER A 175 -37.22 -3.62 -10.18
C SER A 175 -35.71 -3.54 -10.34
N ALA A 176 -35.05 -4.69 -10.47
CA ALA A 176 -33.62 -4.78 -10.71
C ALA A 176 -33.29 -6.09 -11.44
N ASN A 177 -32.62 -5.98 -12.60
CA ASN A 177 -32.16 -7.10 -13.43
C ASN A 177 -33.21 -8.21 -13.67
N GLY A 178 -34.45 -7.82 -13.97
CA GLY A 178 -35.55 -8.76 -14.26
C GLY A 178 -36.28 -9.31 -13.03
N ALA A 179 -35.77 -9.08 -11.82
CA ALA A 179 -36.50 -9.32 -10.58
C ALA A 179 -37.30 -8.06 -10.20
N SER A 180 -38.52 -8.23 -9.69
CA SER A 180 -39.34 -7.11 -9.21
C SER A 180 -40.23 -7.49 -8.04
N LEU A 181 -40.52 -6.52 -7.18
CA LEU A 181 -41.47 -6.63 -6.09
C LEU A 181 -42.30 -5.36 -6.04
N THR A 182 -43.62 -5.52 -5.94
CA THR A 182 -44.56 -4.42 -5.72
C THR A 182 -45.15 -4.52 -4.33
N ARG A 183 -45.25 -3.38 -3.64
CA ARG A 183 -45.99 -3.26 -2.37
C ARG A 183 -46.85 -2.01 -2.41
N SER A 184 -47.99 -2.11 -1.73
CA SER A 184 -49.03 -1.09 -1.71
C SER A 184 -49.14 -0.48 -0.32
N LEU A 185 -49.40 0.82 -0.27
CA LEU A 185 -49.80 1.56 0.92
C LEU A 185 -51.21 2.11 0.68
N ILE A 186 -52.17 1.61 1.45
CA ILE A 186 -53.55 2.08 1.41
C ILE A 186 -53.78 3.00 2.61
N VAL A 187 -54.30 4.20 2.34
CA VAL A 187 -54.53 5.25 3.33
C VAL A 187 -55.94 5.82 3.15
N ASP A 188 -56.74 5.74 4.20
CA ASP A 188 -58.00 6.48 4.28
C ASP A 188 -57.69 7.92 4.72
N LYS A 189 -57.84 8.86 3.78
CA LYS A 189 -57.35 10.23 3.95
C LYS A 189 -58.23 11.05 4.89
N GLY A 190 -57.67 11.43 6.03
CA GLY A 190 -58.29 12.35 6.99
C GLY A 190 -58.14 13.83 6.60
N ALA A 191 -58.51 14.72 7.53
CA ALA A 191 -58.37 16.17 7.34
C ALA A 191 -56.90 16.64 7.31
N ASN A 192 -56.00 15.95 8.02
CA ASN A 192 -54.57 16.30 8.11
C ASN A 192 -53.74 15.53 7.08
N ASP A 193 -52.57 16.04 6.74
CA ASP A 193 -51.58 15.36 5.90
C ASP A 193 -51.15 14.03 6.52
N GLN A 194 -50.89 13.05 5.66
CA GLN A 194 -50.49 11.70 6.05
C GLN A 194 -49.23 11.29 5.31
N ALA A 195 -48.43 10.45 5.93
CA ALA A 195 -47.22 9.91 5.32
C ALA A 195 -47.04 8.44 5.67
N GLY A 196 -46.35 7.70 4.79
CA GLY A 196 -46.05 6.29 5.00
C GLY A 196 -44.87 5.81 4.17
N THR A 197 -44.22 4.75 4.66
CA THR A 197 -43.04 4.15 4.03
C THR A 197 -43.36 2.77 3.49
N ILE A 198 -42.82 2.42 2.32
CA ILE A 198 -43.15 1.20 1.59
C ILE A 198 -41.86 0.37 1.37
N PRO A 199 -41.33 -0.34 2.37
CA PRO A 199 -40.02 -1.00 2.25
C PRO A 199 -40.05 -2.12 1.20
N LEU A 200 -39.15 -2.06 0.22
CA LEU A 200 -39.04 -3.01 -0.88
C LEU A 200 -37.67 -3.68 -0.84
N VAL A 201 -37.62 -5.00 -1.07
CA VAL A 201 -36.37 -5.76 -1.14
C VAL A 201 -36.46 -6.78 -2.26
N VAL A 202 -35.46 -6.79 -3.15
CA VAL A 202 -35.39 -7.71 -4.29
C VAL A 202 -33.97 -8.27 -4.38
N ALA A 203 -33.87 -9.59 -4.57
CA ALA A 203 -32.63 -10.24 -4.99
C ALA A 203 -32.51 -10.16 -6.52
N ALA A 204 -31.65 -9.28 -7.01
CA ALA A 204 -31.39 -9.08 -8.43
C ALA A 204 -30.33 -10.09 -8.92
N PRO A 205 -30.64 -10.94 -9.92
CA PRO A 205 -29.67 -11.90 -10.44
C PRO A 205 -28.53 -11.22 -11.20
N SER A 206 -27.44 -11.97 -11.41
CA SER A 206 -26.32 -11.56 -12.25
C SER A 206 -26.77 -11.25 -13.67
N SER A 207 -26.38 -10.09 -14.19
CA SER A 207 -26.61 -9.67 -15.57
C SER A 207 -25.29 -9.54 -16.32
N HIS A 208 -25.25 -9.97 -17.59
CA HIS A 208 -24.05 -9.85 -18.44
C HIS A 208 -23.79 -8.39 -18.88
N GLY A 209 -24.82 -7.54 -18.86
CA GLY A 209 -24.73 -6.11 -19.12
C GLY A 209 -24.94 -5.27 -17.85
N ALA A 210 -24.58 -4.00 -17.93
CA ALA A 210 -24.95 -3.02 -16.91
C ALA A 210 -26.48 -2.99 -16.75
N GLY A 211 -26.93 -3.02 -15.51
CA GLY A 211 -28.33 -3.02 -15.12
C GLY A 211 -28.73 -1.72 -14.42
N THR A 212 -30.01 -1.61 -14.07
CA THR A 212 -30.51 -0.54 -13.22
C THR A 212 -31.43 -1.12 -12.16
N ALA A 213 -31.30 -0.64 -10.93
CA ALA A 213 -32.30 -0.78 -9.89
C ALA A 213 -33.20 0.46 -9.92
N SER A 214 -34.49 0.29 -10.11
CA SER A 214 -35.42 1.42 -10.18
C SER A 214 -36.65 1.21 -9.32
N VAL A 215 -37.09 2.31 -8.70
CA VAL A 215 -38.36 2.41 -7.99
C VAL A 215 -39.30 3.24 -8.84
N SER A 216 -40.45 2.67 -9.17
CA SER A 216 -41.54 3.37 -9.83
C SER A 216 -42.79 3.24 -8.99
N CYS A 217 -43.52 4.33 -8.79
CA CYS A 217 -44.75 4.34 -8.01
C CYS A 217 -45.94 4.84 -8.83
N THR A 218 -47.11 4.30 -8.54
CA THR A 218 -48.41 4.75 -9.05
C THR A 218 -49.30 5.17 -7.89
N LYS A 219 -50.22 6.09 -8.14
CA LYS A 219 -51.29 6.43 -7.20
C LYS A 219 -52.65 6.15 -7.82
N THR A 220 -53.58 5.67 -7.02
CA THR A 220 -55.01 5.65 -7.32
C THR A 220 -55.77 6.25 -6.14
N SER A 221 -56.91 6.88 -6.41
CA SER A 221 -57.73 7.48 -5.36
C SER A 221 -59.22 7.42 -5.70
N SER A 222 -60.07 7.12 -4.71
CA SER A 222 -61.53 7.23 -4.86
C SER A 222 -62.02 8.63 -4.47
N GLY A 223 -62.82 9.25 -5.34
CA GLY A 223 -63.41 10.58 -5.06
C GLY A 223 -62.44 11.74 -5.30
N ALA A 224 -62.11 12.48 -4.23
CA ALA A 224 -61.22 13.65 -4.33
C ALA A 224 -59.81 13.22 -4.80
N SER A 225 -59.09 14.11 -5.50
CA SER A 225 -57.76 13.84 -6.04
C SER A 225 -56.66 14.44 -5.16
N PRO A 226 -56.11 13.70 -4.18
CA PRO A 226 -54.99 14.18 -3.38
C PRO A 226 -53.69 14.24 -4.18
N THR A 227 -52.80 15.11 -3.71
CA THR A 227 -51.41 15.15 -4.17
C THR A 227 -50.63 14.08 -3.40
N VAL A 228 -49.84 13.29 -4.11
CA VAL A 228 -48.98 12.27 -3.50
C VAL A 228 -47.56 12.53 -3.98
N ASP A 229 -46.70 12.82 -3.02
CA ASP A 229 -45.30 13.15 -3.22
C ASP A 229 -44.44 12.02 -2.66
N VAL A 230 -43.53 11.46 -3.45
CA VAL A 230 -42.71 10.32 -3.03
C VAL A 230 -41.23 10.65 -3.21
N ALA A 231 -40.45 10.42 -2.16
CA ALA A 231 -39.00 10.32 -2.23
C ALA A 231 -38.59 8.87 -1.95
N SER A 232 -37.49 8.39 -2.50
CA SER A 232 -36.99 7.05 -2.22
C SER A 232 -35.48 7.03 -2.13
N THR A 233 -34.98 6.16 -1.25
CA THR A 233 -33.62 5.66 -1.29
C THR A 233 -33.59 4.33 -2.01
N VAL A 234 -32.49 4.04 -2.71
CA VAL A 234 -32.21 2.72 -3.33
C VAL A 234 -30.78 2.38 -3.00
N ASN A 235 -30.56 1.27 -2.30
CA ASN A 235 -29.24 0.72 -2.00
C ASN A 235 -29.13 -0.68 -2.60
N ALA A 236 -28.01 -0.98 -3.25
CA ALA A 236 -27.72 -2.28 -3.81
C ALA A 236 -26.39 -2.79 -3.26
N ILE A 237 -26.45 -3.94 -2.60
CA ILE A 237 -25.28 -4.61 -2.03
C ILE A 237 -24.93 -5.75 -2.96
N GLN A 238 -23.71 -5.74 -3.50
CA GLN A 238 -23.22 -6.82 -4.32
C GLN A 238 -23.19 -8.12 -3.51
N THR A 239 -23.91 -9.14 -3.96
CA THR A 239 -23.82 -10.49 -3.43
C THR A 239 -22.86 -11.29 -4.31
N ALA A 240 -22.04 -12.16 -3.72
CA ALA A 240 -21.13 -13.00 -4.49
C ALA A 240 -21.89 -13.74 -5.61
N SER A 241 -21.27 -13.87 -6.78
CA SER A 241 -21.83 -14.66 -7.88
C SER A 241 -22.00 -16.10 -7.41
N ASN A 242 -23.23 -16.54 -7.11
CA ASN A 242 -23.56 -17.95 -7.10
C ASN A 242 -23.58 -18.42 -8.57
N SER A 243 -22.40 -18.73 -9.10
CA SER A 243 -22.28 -19.64 -10.23
C SER A 243 -22.32 -21.07 -9.73
#